data_AF-A0A1Y3EMG5-F1
#
_entry.id   AF-A0A1Y3EMG5-F1
#
_cell.length_a   1.000
_cell.length_b   1.000
_cell.length_c   1.000
_cell.angle_alpha   90.00
_cell.angle_beta   90.00
_cell.angle_gamma   90.00
#
_symmetry.space_group_name_H-M   'P 1'
#
loop_
_entity.id
_entity.type
_entity.pdbx_description
1 polymer ?
#
loop_
_entity_poly.entity_id
_entity_poly.type
_entity_poly.pdbx_seq_one_letter_code
_entity_poly.pdbx_strand_id
1 'polypeptide(L)'
;SRTVGAYVPRRGRGVLKQIGESLRIPVCEACHREIRGPFVLALGKSWCPDHFVCSHPECRRKLLDVGFVEEGGFIYCEFCFERYLAPSCFKCNRSIVGDCLTALDRKWHPECFCCAHCHKPFGNSCFFLEDGKPYCEQDWNTLFTTKCCACQFPIEAGDRWVEALGNAYHSNCFTCTVSGYFTISPTHTHTQRVKIYIAK
;
A
#
# COMPACT_ATOMS: atom_id res chain seq x y z
N SER A 1 -12.68 -3.64 1.93
CA SER A 1 -11.22 -3.74 1.68
C SER A 1 -10.80 -2.56 0.81
N ARG A 2 -9.90 -1.69 1.30
CA ARG A 2 -9.41 -0.53 0.53
C ARG A 2 -8.20 -1.02 -0.29
N THR A 3 -8.29 -0.96 -1.61
CA THR A 3 -7.20 -1.37 -2.50
C THR A 3 -6.05 -0.37 -2.44
N VAL A 4 -4.82 -0.89 -2.40
CA VAL A 4 -3.60 -0.08 -2.50
C VAL A 4 -3.21 0.00 -3.97
N GLY A 5 -3.08 1.21 -4.51
CA GLY A 5 -2.53 1.41 -5.85
C GLY A 5 -1.01 1.45 -5.79
N ALA A 6 -0.31 0.65 -6.60
CA ALA A 6 1.14 0.70 -6.72
C ALA A 6 1.55 1.36 -8.04
N TYR A 7 2.51 2.27 -7.98
CA TYR A 7 3.17 2.88 -9.14
C TYR A 7 4.67 2.69 -9.02
N VAL A 8 5.30 2.22 -10.10
CA VAL A 8 6.76 2.10 -10.21
C VAL A 8 7.20 2.97 -11.37
N PRO A 9 8.03 4.01 -11.13
CA PRO A 9 8.59 4.82 -12.20
C PRO A 9 9.35 3.94 -13.20
N ARG A 10 9.07 4.10 -14.49
CA ARG A 10 9.75 3.34 -15.54
C ARG A 10 11.16 3.87 -15.73
N ARG A 11 12.15 2.99 -15.57
CA ARG A 11 13.58 3.34 -15.66
C ARG A 11 14.22 2.65 -16.84
N GLY A 12 15.18 3.31 -17.47
CA GLY A 12 15.90 2.78 -18.62
C GLY A 12 17.35 3.25 -18.69
N ARG A 13 18.12 2.61 -19.55
CA ARG A 13 19.49 2.99 -19.92
C ARG A 13 19.51 3.31 -21.40
N GLY A 14 20.20 4.39 -21.78
CA GLY A 14 20.35 4.74 -23.18
C GLY A 14 21.28 3.76 -23.87
N VAL A 15 20.74 2.92 -24.76
CA VAL A 15 21.53 1.98 -25.56
C VAL A 15 21.52 2.45 -27.00
N LEU A 16 22.71 2.62 -27.57
CA LEU A 16 22.88 2.96 -28.98
C LEU A 16 22.56 1.75 -29.85
N LYS A 17 21.68 1.95 -30.83
CA LYS A 17 21.32 0.99 -31.87
C LYS A 17 21.82 1.46 -33.23
N GLN A 18 22.14 0.52 -34.10
CA GLN A 18 22.52 0.77 -35.50
C GLN A 18 21.31 0.58 -36.41
N ILE A 19 21.37 1.17 -37.60
CA ILE A 19 20.36 0.98 -38.65
C ILE A 19 20.69 -0.33 -39.36
N GLY A 20 19.75 -1.28 -39.38
CA GLY A 20 19.89 -2.50 -40.17
C GLY A 20 19.62 -2.24 -41.65
N GLU A 21 20.19 -3.07 -42.54
CA GLU A 21 20.21 -2.88 -43.99
C GLU A 21 18.84 -2.76 -44.66
N SER A 22 17.75 -3.17 -43.99
CA SER A 22 16.37 -3.16 -44.53
C SER A 22 15.35 -2.41 -43.66
N LEU A 23 15.79 -1.57 -42.73
CA LEU A 23 14.90 -0.85 -41.80
C LEU A 23 14.60 0.58 -42.26
N ARG A 24 13.35 1.04 -42.04
CA ARG A 24 12.96 2.44 -42.19
C ARG A 24 13.91 3.32 -41.36
N ILE A 25 14.42 4.38 -41.97
CA ILE A 25 15.30 5.35 -41.30
C ILE A 25 14.54 5.99 -40.12
N PRO A 26 15.05 5.89 -38.89
CA PRO A 26 14.37 6.46 -37.73
C PRO A 26 14.45 7.99 -37.75
N VAL A 27 13.40 8.65 -37.26
CA VAL A 27 13.34 10.11 -37.13
C VAL A 27 13.46 10.48 -35.66
N CYS A 28 14.32 11.45 -35.35
CA CYS A 28 14.48 11.90 -33.98
C CYS A 28 13.23 12.63 -33.50
N GLU A 29 12.68 12.22 -32.35
CA GLU A 29 11.51 12.89 -31.78
C GLU A 29 11.75 14.37 -31.47
N ALA A 30 12.94 14.73 -31.01
CA ALA A 30 13.22 16.10 -30.55
C ALA A 30 13.53 17.09 -31.67
N CYS A 31 14.24 16.66 -32.72
CA CYS A 31 14.64 17.56 -33.82
C CYS A 31 13.94 17.28 -35.14
N HIS A 32 13.11 16.24 -35.19
CA HIS A 32 12.32 15.81 -36.36
C HIS A 32 13.15 15.54 -37.63
N ARG A 33 14.45 15.28 -37.47
CA ARG A 33 15.36 14.90 -38.58
C ARG A 33 15.59 13.40 -38.61
N GLU A 34 15.82 12.88 -39.82
CA GLU A 34 16.30 11.53 -40.06
C GLU A 34 17.62 11.28 -39.33
N ILE A 35 17.71 10.15 -38.64
CA ILE A 35 18.94 9.71 -37.97
C ILE A 35 19.62 8.69 -38.87
N ARG A 36 20.77 9.05 -39.44
CA ARG A 36 21.55 8.18 -40.34
C ARG A 36 22.66 7.40 -39.64
N GLY A 37 22.86 7.65 -38.35
CA GLY A 37 23.86 6.98 -37.52
C GLY A 37 23.23 6.27 -36.33
N PRO A 38 24.03 6.02 -35.27
CA PRO A 38 23.53 5.40 -34.05
C PRO A 38 22.39 6.21 -33.43
N PHE A 39 21.40 5.53 -32.87
CA PHE A 39 20.22 6.16 -32.26
C PHE A 39 19.80 5.42 -30.99
N VAL A 40 18.97 6.06 -30.17
CA VAL A 40 18.42 5.47 -28.95
C VAL A 40 16.92 5.27 -29.12
N LEU A 41 16.41 4.17 -28.57
CA LEU A 41 14.97 3.95 -28.43
C LEU A 41 14.55 4.13 -26.97
N ALA A 42 13.58 5.01 -26.74
CA ALA A 42 12.97 5.26 -25.43
C ALA A 42 11.54 5.79 -25.63
N LEU A 43 10.61 5.49 -24.71
CA LEU A 43 9.19 5.85 -24.85
C LEU A 43 8.52 5.36 -26.16
N GLY A 44 9.03 4.28 -26.77
CA GLY A 44 8.57 3.82 -28.09
C GLY A 44 8.97 4.75 -29.26
N LYS A 45 9.88 5.71 -29.02
CA LYS A 45 10.33 6.72 -29.98
C LYS A 45 11.84 6.60 -30.23
N SER A 46 12.31 7.18 -31.34
CA SER A 46 13.73 7.26 -31.69
C SER A 46 14.32 8.62 -31.37
N TRP A 47 15.56 8.62 -30.88
CA TRP A 47 16.29 9.81 -30.45
C TRP A 47 17.71 9.77 -31.00
N CYS A 48 18.20 10.89 -31.53
CA CYS A 48 19.63 10.97 -31.85
C CYS A 48 20.45 11.20 -30.58
N PRO A 49 21.74 10.82 -30.55
CA PRO A 49 22.57 10.89 -29.36
C PRO A 49 22.63 12.29 -28.72
N ASP A 50 22.62 13.34 -29.53
CA ASP A 50 22.69 14.73 -29.04
C ASP A 50 21.39 15.24 -28.42
N HIS A 51 20.25 14.65 -28.77
CA HIS A 51 18.95 15.03 -28.21
C HIS A 51 18.40 14.02 -27.21
N PHE A 52 19.14 12.95 -26.92
CA PHE A 52 18.82 12.04 -25.82
C PHE A 52 19.30 12.62 -24.48
N VAL A 53 18.63 13.69 -24.07
CA VAL A 53 18.97 14.53 -22.92
C VAL A 53 17.79 14.68 -21.96
N CYS A 54 18.08 15.04 -20.71
CA CYS A 54 17.05 15.31 -19.71
C CYS A 54 16.09 16.41 -20.19
N SER A 55 14.78 16.16 -20.08
CA SER A 55 13.71 17.09 -20.43
C SER A 55 13.58 18.28 -19.47
N HIS A 56 14.26 18.27 -18.32
CA HIS A 56 14.30 19.43 -17.43
C HIS A 56 15.09 20.58 -18.09
N PRO A 57 14.49 21.77 -18.29
CA PRO A 57 15.08 22.85 -19.10
C PRO A 57 16.47 23.30 -18.67
N GLU A 58 16.72 23.35 -17.36
CA GLU A 58 18.00 23.81 -16.80
C GLU A 58 19.06 22.69 -16.73
N CYS A 59 18.68 21.42 -16.93
CA CYS A 59 19.61 20.30 -16.80
C CYS A 59 20.23 19.91 -18.14
N ARG A 60 19.41 19.53 -19.12
CA ARG A 60 19.82 19.08 -20.48
C ARG A 60 21.00 18.08 -20.53
N ARG A 61 21.28 17.37 -19.42
CA ARG A 61 22.36 16.36 -19.34
C ARG A 61 22.07 15.20 -20.27
N LYS A 62 23.10 14.68 -20.95
CA LYS A 62 23.04 13.47 -21.78
C LYS A 62 22.68 12.25 -20.94
N LEU A 63 21.66 11.49 -21.36
CA LEU A 63 21.10 10.37 -20.59
C LEU A 63 21.67 9.00 -20.97
N LEU A 64 22.50 8.96 -22.02
CA LEU A 64 23.16 7.74 -22.49
C LEU A 64 23.90 7.02 -21.36
N ASP A 65 24.72 7.75 -20.61
CA ASP A 65 25.64 7.16 -19.63
C ASP A 65 25.05 7.04 -18.22
N VAL A 66 24.08 7.89 -17.88
CA VAL A 66 23.55 8.01 -16.50
C VAL A 66 22.21 7.31 -16.28
N GLY A 67 21.55 6.85 -17.35
CA GLY A 67 20.19 6.33 -17.26
C GLY A 67 19.12 7.42 -17.14
N PHE A 68 17.86 7.00 -17.21
CA PHE A 68 16.73 7.91 -17.25
C PHE A 68 15.47 7.32 -16.61
N VAL A 69 14.55 8.21 -16.25
CA VAL A 69 13.21 7.92 -15.76
C VAL A 69 12.20 8.46 -16.78
N GLU A 70 11.24 7.64 -17.15
CA GLU A 70 10.09 8.01 -17.97
C GLU A 70 8.95 8.49 -17.08
N GLU A 71 8.49 9.73 -17.27
CA GLU A 71 7.38 10.31 -16.51
C GLU A 71 6.55 11.22 -17.42
N GLY A 72 5.23 11.00 -17.47
CA GLY A 72 4.32 11.84 -18.26
C GLY A 72 4.64 11.95 -19.76
N GLY A 73 5.32 10.96 -20.35
CA GLY A 73 5.73 10.99 -21.76
C GLY A 73 7.03 11.75 -22.04
N PHE A 74 7.77 12.13 -21.00
CA PHE A 74 9.09 12.78 -21.07
C PHE A 74 10.15 11.93 -20.38
N ILE A 75 11.42 12.25 -20.63
CA ILE A 75 12.58 11.54 -20.05
C ILE A 75 13.39 12.47 -19.15
N TYR A 76 13.63 12.05 -17.91
CA TYR A 76 14.37 12.82 -16.93
C TYR A 76 15.59 12.04 -16.44
N CYS A 77 16.67 12.74 -16.06
CA CYS A 77 17.73 12.09 -15.28
C CYS A 77 17.20 11.80 -13.87
N GLU A 78 17.78 10.81 -13.18
CA GLU A 78 17.32 10.39 -11.85
C GLU A 78 17.31 11.55 -10.85
N PHE A 79 18.32 12.42 -10.89
CA PHE A 79 18.41 13.60 -10.03
C PHE A 79 17.26 14.60 -10.24
N CYS A 80 16.92 14.91 -11.50
CA CYS A 80 15.82 15.85 -11.78
C CYS A 80 14.47 15.24 -11.42
N PHE A 81 14.30 13.94 -11.66
CA PHE A 81 13.11 13.22 -11.22
C PHE A 81 12.95 13.32 -9.70
N GLU A 82 13.97 12.94 -8.93
CA GLU A 82 13.92 12.96 -7.46
C GLU A 82 13.63 14.35 -6.88
N ARG A 83 14.22 15.39 -7.47
CA ARG A 83 14.15 16.76 -6.97
C ARG A 83 12.83 17.48 -7.32
N TYR A 84 12.27 17.23 -8.50
CA TYR A 84 11.18 18.05 -9.03
C TYR A 84 9.88 17.29 -9.32
N LEU A 85 9.93 15.96 -9.48
CA LEU A 85 8.76 15.17 -9.89
C LEU A 85 8.37 14.09 -8.87
N ALA A 86 9.35 13.52 -8.17
CA ALA A 86 9.11 12.42 -7.25
C ALA A 86 8.15 12.83 -6.12
N PRO A 87 7.10 12.04 -5.84
CA PRO A 87 6.16 12.36 -4.78
C PRO A 87 6.81 12.23 -3.40
N SER A 88 6.38 13.04 -2.44
CA SER A 88 6.85 12.94 -1.05
C SER A 88 6.06 11.88 -0.28
N CYS A 89 6.78 11.05 0.48
CA CYS A 89 6.17 10.07 1.37
C CYS A 89 5.52 10.73 2.58
N PHE A 90 4.26 10.38 2.87
CA PHE A 90 3.50 10.96 3.98
C PHE A 90 4.10 10.66 5.36
N LYS A 91 4.78 9.52 5.54
CA LYS A 91 5.37 9.15 6.84
C LYS A 91 6.71 9.85 7.11
N CYS A 92 7.62 9.82 6.13
CA CYS A 92 9.01 10.25 6.34
C CYS A 92 9.35 11.58 5.65
N ASN A 93 8.42 12.15 4.88
CA ASN A 93 8.58 13.39 4.09
C ASN A 93 9.73 13.38 3.07
N ARG A 94 10.33 12.22 2.77
CA ARG A 94 11.35 12.06 1.73
C ARG A 94 10.71 11.72 0.38
N SER A 95 11.39 12.10 -0.70
CA SER A 95 10.99 11.75 -2.07
C SER A 95 10.95 10.24 -2.29
N ILE A 96 9.94 9.77 -2.99
CA ILE A 96 9.78 8.37 -3.38
C ILE A 96 10.36 8.20 -4.78
N VAL A 97 11.61 7.74 -4.83
CA VAL A 97 12.36 7.56 -6.07
C VAL A 97 12.03 6.22 -6.73
N GLY A 98 11.79 5.18 -5.93
CA GLY A 98 11.45 3.84 -6.39
C GLY A 98 9.94 3.57 -6.35
N ASP A 99 9.59 2.41 -5.82
CA ASP A 99 8.21 1.96 -5.68
C ASP A 99 7.40 2.95 -4.83
N CYS A 100 6.22 3.31 -5.32
CA CYS A 100 5.31 4.23 -4.66
C CYS A 100 3.98 3.54 -4.40
N LEU A 101 3.59 3.47 -3.13
CA LEU A 101 2.26 3.04 -2.74
C LEU A 101 1.33 4.25 -2.63
N THR A 102 0.10 4.07 -3.09
CA THR A 102 -1.01 5.01 -2.91
C THR A 102 -2.04 4.37 -2.01
N ALA A 103 -2.19 4.91 -0.81
CA ALA A 103 -3.15 4.46 0.19
C ALA A 103 -3.65 5.67 0.96
N LEU A 104 -4.94 5.67 1.32
CA LEU A 104 -5.59 6.76 2.07
C LEU A 104 -5.45 8.12 1.38
N ASP A 105 -5.52 8.14 0.05
CA ASP A 105 -5.30 9.34 -0.79
C ASP A 105 -3.93 10.02 -0.58
N ARG A 106 -2.96 9.27 -0.05
CA ARG A 106 -1.58 9.70 0.19
C ARG A 106 -0.58 8.78 -0.50
N LYS A 107 0.64 9.27 -0.66
CA LYS A 107 1.78 8.54 -1.24
C LYS A 107 2.74 8.08 -0.15
N TRP A 108 3.25 6.87 -0.28
CA TRP A 108 4.08 6.22 0.73
C TRP A 108 5.19 5.41 0.07
N HIS A 109 6.34 5.32 0.72
CA HIS A 109 7.25 4.21 0.48
C HIS A 109 6.59 2.89 0.95
N PRO A 110 6.82 1.74 0.29
CA PRO A 110 6.31 0.45 0.72
C PRO A 110 6.61 0.09 2.18
N GLU A 111 7.82 0.40 2.63
CA GLU A 111 8.29 0.21 4.00
C GLU A 111 7.73 1.24 4.99
N CYS A 112 7.28 2.40 4.49
CA CYS A 112 6.68 3.44 5.32
C CYS A 112 5.19 3.16 5.59
N PHE A 113 4.50 2.45 4.70
CA PHE A 113 3.11 2.06 4.92
C PHE A 113 3.05 0.76 5.74
N CYS A 114 3.08 0.92 7.07
CA CYS A 114 3.18 -0.16 8.03
C CYS A 114 2.14 -0.05 9.14
N CYS A 115 1.94 -1.14 9.88
CA CYS A 115 1.07 -1.16 11.06
C CYS A 115 1.51 -0.12 12.09
N ALA A 116 0.55 0.62 12.65
CA ALA A 116 0.78 1.60 13.70
C ALA A 116 1.24 0.96 15.04
N HIS A 117 0.94 -0.32 15.26
CA HIS A 117 1.31 -1.06 16.47
C HIS A 117 2.60 -1.88 16.29
N CYS A 118 2.60 -2.92 15.44
CA CYS A 118 3.81 -3.75 15.26
C CYS A 118 4.85 -3.22 14.26
N HIS A 119 4.57 -2.13 13.55
CA HIS A 119 5.44 -1.54 12.52
C HIS A 119 5.81 -2.44 11.34
N LYS A 120 5.13 -3.58 11.17
CA LYS A 120 5.31 -4.44 10.00
C LYS A 120 4.68 -3.80 8.75
N PRO A 121 5.40 -3.74 7.61
CA PRO A 121 4.83 -3.30 6.34
C PRO A 121 3.66 -4.17 5.92
N PHE A 122 2.64 -3.58 5.29
CA PHE A 122 1.48 -4.34 4.83
C PHE A 122 1.74 -5.15 3.56
N GLY A 123 2.64 -4.68 2.69
CA GLY A 123 2.84 -5.28 1.36
C GLY A 123 1.50 -5.33 0.60
N ASN A 124 1.05 -6.54 0.26
CA ASN A 124 -0.21 -6.79 -0.44
C ASN A 124 -1.36 -7.22 0.50
N SER A 125 -1.13 -7.25 1.81
CA SER A 125 -2.13 -7.64 2.80
C SER A 125 -3.16 -6.53 3.03
N CYS A 126 -4.36 -6.93 3.44
CA CYS A 126 -5.38 -5.98 3.90
C CYS A 126 -4.94 -5.31 5.21
N PHE A 127 -5.51 -4.14 5.47
CA PHE A 127 -5.32 -3.38 6.71
C PHE A 127 -6.65 -2.82 7.18
N PHE A 128 -6.72 -2.55 8.48
CA PHE A 128 -7.87 -1.93 9.15
C PHE A 128 -7.48 -0.51 9.58
N LEU A 129 -8.46 0.37 9.72
CA LEU A 129 -8.22 1.75 10.15
C LEU A 129 -8.93 2.00 11.48
N GLU A 130 -8.17 2.50 12.43
CA GLU A 130 -8.69 2.98 13.71
C GLU A 130 -8.12 4.37 13.96
N ASP A 131 -8.97 5.37 14.23
CA ASP A 131 -8.58 6.78 14.38
C ASP A 131 -7.66 7.31 13.25
N GLY A 132 -7.90 6.84 12.01
CA GLY A 132 -7.11 7.21 10.84
C GLY A 132 -5.71 6.55 10.76
N LYS A 133 -5.36 5.67 11.70
CA LYS A 133 -4.10 4.92 11.71
C LYS A 133 -4.31 3.50 11.16
N PRO A 134 -3.42 2.99 10.30
CA PRO A 134 -3.56 1.65 9.74
C PRO A 134 -3.01 0.57 10.70
N TYR A 135 -3.77 -0.50 10.87
CA TYR A 135 -3.43 -1.66 11.70
C TYR A 135 -3.47 -2.95 10.87
N CYS A 136 -2.58 -3.90 11.18
CA CYS A 136 -2.70 -5.24 10.60
C CYS A 136 -3.87 -5.95 11.26
N GLU A 137 -4.43 -6.96 10.58
CA GLU A 137 -5.57 -7.72 11.09
C GLU A 137 -5.33 -8.26 12.51
N GLN A 138 -4.14 -8.82 12.75
CA GLN A 138 -3.76 -9.39 14.04
C GLN A 138 -3.77 -8.34 15.17
N ASP A 139 -3.15 -7.18 14.94
CA ASP A 139 -3.08 -6.11 15.95
C ASP A 139 -4.44 -5.44 16.11
N TRP A 140 -5.18 -5.23 15.02
CA TRP A 140 -6.52 -4.64 15.08
C TRP A 140 -7.46 -5.52 15.90
N ASN A 141 -7.47 -6.83 15.63
CA ASN A 141 -8.23 -7.80 16.42
C ASN A 141 -7.77 -7.81 17.87
N THR A 142 -6.47 -7.71 18.13
CA THR A 142 -5.95 -7.77 19.50
C THR A 142 -6.31 -6.55 20.33
N LEU A 143 -6.31 -5.37 19.72
CA LEU A 143 -6.46 -4.09 20.42
C LEU A 143 -7.91 -3.59 20.46
N PHE A 144 -8.71 -3.89 19.44
CA PHE A 144 -10.01 -3.24 19.25
C PHE A 144 -11.21 -4.19 19.26
N THR A 145 -11.00 -5.52 19.24
CA THR A 145 -12.11 -6.46 19.41
C THR A 145 -12.35 -6.73 20.89
N THR A 146 -13.63 -6.77 21.27
CA THR A 146 -14.04 -7.32 22.55
C THR A 146 -13.79 -8.83 22.53
N LYS A 147 -13.00 -9.33 23.48
CA LYS A 147 -12.69 -10.76 23.58
C LYS A 147 -13.51 -11.41 24.67
N CYS A 148 -13.97 -12.63 24.41
CA CYS A 148 -14.62 -13.42 25.44
C CYS A 148 -13.61 -13.78 26.54
N CYS A 149 -13.90 -13.41 27.79
CA CYS A 149 -13.02 -13.67 28.92
C CYS A 149 -12.80 -15.17 29.20
N ALA A 150 -13.74 -16.04 28.80
CA ALA A 150 -13.63 -17.48 29.01
C ALA A 150 -12.79 -18.20 27.94
N CYS A 151 -13.00 -17.90 26.65
CA CYS A 151 -12.29 -18.60 25.56
C CYS A 151 -11.19 -17.77 24.88
N GLN A 152 -11.07 -16.48 25.22
CA GLN A 152 -10.09 -15.52 24.67
C GLN A 152 -10.23 -15.22 23.17
N PHE A 153 -11.25 -15.78 22.50
CA PHE A 153 -11.58 -15.44 21.11
C PHE A 153 -12.35 -14.12 21.01
N PRO A 154 -12.16 -13.35 19.91
CA PRO A 154 -12.98 -12.18 19.60
C PRO A 154 -14.46 -12.53 19.56
N ILE A 155 -15.30 -11.61 20.04
CA ILE A 155 -16.75 -11.65 19.86
C ILE A 155 -17.07 -10.87 18.58
N GLU A 156 -17.53 -11.57 17.54
CA GLU A 156 -17.73 -11.00 16.21
C GLU A 156 -19.11 -10.32 16.06
N ALA A 157 -19.26 -9.51 15.01
CA ALA A 157 -20.53 -8.88 14.69
C ALA A 157 -21.57 -9.94 14.29
N GLY A 158 -22.56 -10.17 15.18
CA GLY A 158 -23.58 -11.20 15.01
C GLY A 158 -23.53 -12.28 16.09
N ASP A 159 -22.46 -12.35 16.88
CA ASP A 159 -22.38 -13.27 17.99
C ASP A 159 -23.34 -12.89 19.10
N ARG A 160 -23.96 -13.94 19.67
CA ARG A 160 -24.71 -13.81 20.90
C ARG A 160 -23.72 -13.79 22.07
N TRP A 161 -23.71 -12.70 22.81
CA TRP A 161 -22.80 -12.50 23.93
C TRP A 161 -23.49 -11.81 25.12
N VAL A 162 -22.86 -11.90 26.28
CA VAL A 162 -23.31 -11.30 27.54
C VAL A 162 -22.15 -10.59 28.22
N GLU A 163 -22.44 -9.51 28.92
CA GLU A 163 -21.51 -8.84 29.80
C GLU A 163 -21.84 -9.18 31.26
N ALA A 164 -20.83 -9.58 32.03
CA ALA A 164 -20.97 -9.88 33.45
C ALA A 164 -19.70 -9.46 34.20
N LEU A 165 -19.87 -8.73 35.31
CA LEU A 165 -18.76 -8.24 36.16
C LEU A 165 -17.70 -7.44 35.38
N GLY A 166 -18.13 -6.67 34.37
CA GLY A 166 -17.25 -5.89 33.49
C GLY A 166 -16.48 -6.71 32.45
N ASN A 167 -16.77 -8.01 32.32
CA ASN A 167 -16.17 -8.90 31.33
C ASN A 167 -17.20 -9.35 30.30
N ALA A 168 -16.76 -9.48 29.05
CA ALA A 168 -17.58 -9.98 27.96
C ALA A 168 -17.42 -11.50 27.80
N TYR A 169 -18.50 -12.19 27.47
CA TYR A 169 -18.50 -13.64 27.22
C TYR A 169 -19.43 -13.98 26.06
N HIS A 170 -19.04 -14.90 25.17
CA HIS A 170 -20.02 -15.54 24.29
C HIS A 170 -21.13 -16.16 25.14
N SER A 171 -22.38 -16.17 24.66
CA SER A 171 -23.51 -16.73 25.41
C SER A 171 -23.28 -18.18 25.82
N ASN A 172 -22.55 -18.95 25.01
CA ASN A 172 -22.19 -20.34 25.30
C ASN A 172 -20.94 -20.50 26.19
N CYS A 173 -20.17 -19.42 26.38
CA CYS A 173 -18.98 -19.40 27.22
C CYS A 173 -19.25 -18.80 28.61
N PHE A 174 -20.45 -18.23 28.82
CA PHE A 174 -20.87 -17.73 30.12
C PHE A 174 -21.54 -18.84 30.92
N THR A 175 -20.87 -19.34 31.96
CA THR A 175 -21.44 -20.28 32.92
C THR A 175 -21.84 -19.52 34.18
N CYS A 176 -23.14 -19.47 34.45
CA CYS A 176 -23.66 -18.90 35.69
C CYS A 176 -23.56 -19.95 36.81
N THR A 177 -22.50 -19.88 37.61
CA THR A 177 -22.42 -20.68 38.85
C THR A 177 -23.17 -19.91 39.95
N VAL A 178 -24.49 -20.06 40.02
CA VAL A 178 -25.21 -19.73 41.24
C VAL A 178 -24.83 -20.80 42.26
N SER A 179 -24.01 -20.43 43.25
CA SER A 179 -23.64 -21.33 44.35
C SER A 179 -24.89 -21.96 44.95
N GLY A 180 -25.08 -23.25 44.70
CA GLY A 180 -26.27 -23.97 45.15
C GLY A 180 -26.37 -25.40 44.63
N TYR A 181 -26.57 -25.62 43.33
CA TYR A 181 -26.83 -26.98 42.82
C TYR A 181 -26.28 -27.21 41.41
N PHE A 182 -25.40 -28.20 41.32
CA PHE A 182 -24.89 -28.78 40.07
C PHE A 182 -26.03 -29.59 39.42
N THR A 183 -26.48 -29.21 38.22
CA THR A 183 -27.06 -30.19 37.29
C THR A 183 -26.45 -30.00 35.91
N ILE A 184 -25.80 -31.06 35.44
CA ILE A 184 -25.33 -31.21 34.07
C ILE A 184 -26.51 -31.79 33.30
N SER A 185 -26.99 -31.14 32.24
CA SER A 185 -27.38 -31.85 31.02
C SER A 185 -27.76 -30.95 29.84
N PRO A 186 -27.60 -31.47 28.61
CA PRO A 186 -27.62 -30.70 27.38
C PRO A 186 -29.05 -30.51 26.89
N THR A 187 -29.23 -29.56 25.97
CA THR A 187 -30.50 -29.27 25.27
C THR A 187 -31.61 -28.72 26.17
N HIS A 188 -31.76 -27.40 26.22
CA HIS A 188 -33.11 -26.81 26.21
C HIS A 188 -33.03 -25.32 25.88
N THR A 189 -33.56 -24.99 24.71
CA THR A 189 -34.17 -23.71 24.42
C THR A 189 -35.20 -23.42 25.50
N HIS A 190 -34.90 -22.50 26.42
CA HIS A 190 -35.95 -21.82 27.17
C HIS A 190 -35.53 -20.40 27.49
N THR A 191 -36.30 -19.47 26.93
CA THR A 191 -36.47 -18.11 27.40
C THR A 191 -36.58 -18.09 28.92
N GLN A 192 -35.55 -17.61 29.61
CA GLN A 192 -35.69 -17.03 30.93
C GLN A 192 -35.18 -15.60 30.86
N ARG A 193 -36.11 -14.69 31.11
CA ARG A 193 -35.89 -13.26 31.27
C ARG A 193 -34.88 -13.05 32.40
N VAL A 194 -33.61 -12.87 32.06
CA VAL A 194 -32.67 -12.29 33.02
C VAL A 194 -33.02 -10.81 33.08
N LYS A 195 -33.57 -10.36 34.21
CA LYS A 195 -33.79 -8.94 34.50
C LYS A 195 -32.43 -8.26 34.44
N ILE A 196 -32.20 -7.51 33.37
CA ILE A 196 -31.10 -6.55 33.28
C ILE A 196 -31.44 -5.45 34.28
N TYR A 197 -30.76 -5.43 35.42
CA TYR A 197 -30.76 -4.26 36.30
C TYR A 197 -29.90 -3.21 35.62
N ILE A 198 -30.54 -2.19 35.05
CA ILE A 198 -29.88 -0.93 34.71
C ILE A 198 -29.53 -0.27 36.05
N ALA A 199 -28.24 -0.09 36.32
CA ALA A 199 -27.78 0.72 37.45
C ALA A 199 -28.16 2.19 37.20
N LYS A 200 -28.56 2.90 38.27
CA LYS A 200 -29.06 4.28 38.26
C LYS A 200 -28.21 5.26 37.46
#